data_AF-A0A3D3KVN8-F1
#
_entry.id   AF-A0A3D3KVN8-F1
#
_cell.length_a   1.000
_cell.length_b   1.000
_cell.length_c   1.000
_cell.angle_alpha   90.00
_cell.angle_beta   90.00
_cell.angle_gamma   90.00
#
_symmetry.space_group_name_H-M   'P 1'
#
loop_
_entity.id
_entity.type
_entity.pdbx_description
1 polymer ?
#
loop_
_entity_poly.entity_id
_entity_poly.type
_entity_poly.pdbx_seq_one_letter_code
_entity_poly.pdbx_strand_id
1 'polypeptide(L)'
;KEVDQKKVRKAAVAGLIGTTLELYDFVIYGTASALVFSKLFFPNISPAAALIASFTTFAVGFLFRPLGGIFFSHFGDRLGRKWILVVTLLLMGGATLAIGLLPT
;
A
#
# COMPACT_ATOMS: atom_id res chain seq x y z
N LYS A 1 9.64 3.40 -34.92
CA LYS A 1 10.33 3.86 -33.69
C LYS A 1 11.00 2.64 -33.08
N GLU A 2 12.32 2.54 -33.12
CA GLU A 2 13.04 1.44 -32.43
C GLU A 2 12.81 1.55 -30.92
N VAL A 3 12.39 0.44 -30.32
CA VAL A 3 12.17 0.36 -28.88
C VAL A 3 13.53 0.20 -28.21
N ASP A 4 13.93 1.20 -27.43
CA ASP A 4 15.16 1.15 -26.65
C ASP A 4 15.04 0.10 -25.53
N GLN A 5 15.63 -1.07 -25.78
CA GLN A 5 15.62 -2.23 -24.88
C GLN A 5 16.14 -1.90 -23.47
N LYS A 6 17.10 -0.97 -23.34
CA LYS A 6 17.61 -0.55 -22.02
C LYS A 6 16.54 0.20 -21.21
N LYS A 7 15.74 1.05 -21.86
CA LYS A 7 14.62 1.77 -21.23
C LYS A 7 13.51 0.83 -20.81
N VAL A 8 13.15 -0.15 -21.65
CA VAL A 8 12.15 -1.17 -21.31
C VAL A 8 12.59 -1.98 -20.09
N ARG A 9 13.84 -2.46 -20.07
CA ARG A 9 14.38 -3.22 -18.93
C ARG A 9 14.34 -2.40 -17.63
N LYS A 10 14.69 -1.11 -17.69
CA LYS A 10 14.65 -0.22 -16.53
C LYS A 10 13.22 -0.02 -16.01
N ALA A 11 12.25 0.15 -16.90
CA ALA A 11 10.84 0.28 -16.51
C ALA A 11 10.29 -1.03 -15.91
N ALA A 12 10.65 -2.19 -16.46
CA ALA A 12 10.25 -3.49 -15.95
C ALA A 12 10.79 -3.74 -14.52
N VAL A 13 12.07 -3.44 -14.29
CA VAL A 13 12.68 -3.55 -12.95
C VAL A 13 12.02 -2.59 -11.95
N ALA A 14 11.74 -1.35 -12.36
CA ALA A 14 11.04 -0.40 -11.50
C ALA A 14 9.62 -0.87 -11.15
N GLY A 15 8.90 -1.46 -12.11
CA GLY A 15 7.59 -2.07 -11.88
C GLY A 15 7.66 -3.25 -10.93
N LEU A 16 8.64 -4.15 -11.11
CA LEU A 16 8.87 -5.30 -10.23
C LEU A 16 9.08 -4.85 -8.78
N ILE A 17 9.97 -3.87 -8.55
CA ILE A 17 10.25 -3.33 -7.22
C ILE A 17 8.97 -2.75 -6.60
N GLY A 18 8.19 -1.99 -7.38
CA GLY A 18 6.91 -1.45 -6.93
C GLY A 18 5.94 -2.55 -6.50
N THR A 19 5.76 -3.60 -7.32
CA THR A 19 4.89 -4.73 -6.99
C THR A 19 5.37 -5.51 -5.77
N THR A 20 6.68 -5.71 -5.61
CA THR A 20 7.24 -6.37 -4.42
C THR A 20 6.96 -5.56 -3.15
N LEU A 21 7.14 -4.24 -3.19
CA LEU A 21 6.88 -3.38 -2.04
C LEU A 21 5.40 -3.29 -1.70
N GLU A 22 4.54 -3.27 -2.72
CA GLU A 22 3.10 -3.37 -2.53
C GLU A 22 2.76 -4.68 -1.79
N LEU A 23 3.23 -5.83 -2.28
CA LEU A 23 3.00 -7.12 -1.61
C LEU A 23 3.54 -7.17 -0.18
N TYR A 24 4.73 -6.60 0.04
CA TYR A 24 5.34 -6.52 1.35
C TYR A 24 4.45 -5.77 2.35
N ASP A 25 3.94 -4.60 1.96
CA ASP A 25 3.06 -3.80 2.80
C ASP A 25 1.74 -4.54 3.10
N PHE A 26 1.15 -5.22 2.11
CA PHE A 26 -0.07 -6.03 2.32
C PHE A 26 0.13 -7.17 3.31
N VAL A 27 1.27 -7.86 3.24
CA VAL A 27 1.57 -8.98 4.15
C VAL A 27 1.76 -8.48 5.58
N ILE A 28 2.49 -7.38 5.76
CA ILE A 28 2.72 -6.81 7.09
C ILE A 28 1.43 -6.27 7.68
N TYR A 29 0.67 -5.47 6.93
CA TYR A 29 -0.59 -4.91 7.41
C TYR A 29 -1.60 -6.03 7.72
N GLY A 30 -1.71 -7.04 6.86
CA GLY A 30 -2.59 -8.19 7.08
C GLY A 30 -2.24 -8.97 8.34
N THR A 31 -0.94 -9.18 8.58
CA THR A 31 -0.46 -9.87 9.79
C THR A 31 -0.66 -9.02 11.04
N ALA A 32 -0.40 -7.71 10.97
CA ALA A 32 -0.65 -6.77 12.06
C ALA A 32 -2.15 -6.67 12.39
N SER A 33 -3.02 -6.74 11.39
CA SER A 33 -4.48 -6.79 11.56
C SER A 33 -4.92 -8.03 12.34
N ALA A 34 -4.30 -9.17 12.07
CA ALA A 34 -4.60 -10.42 12.77
C ALA A 34 -4.09 -10.43 14.22
N LEU A 35 -2.93 -9.83 14.49
CA LEU A 35 -2.20 -10.04 15.75
C LEU A 35 -2.25 -8.85 16.72
N VAL A 36 -2.30 -7.61 16.23
CA VAL A 36 -2.02 -6.41 17.04
C VAL A 36 -3.17 -5.41 17.01
N PHE A 37 -3.70 -5.08 15.83
CA PHE A 37 -4.63 -3.96 15.65
C PHE A 37 -5.97 -4.13 16.38
N SER A 38 -6.47 -5.35 16.54
CA SER A 38 -7.69 -5.61 17.31
C SER A 38 -7.57 -5.11 18.75
N LYS A 39 -6.43 -5.37 19.41
CA LYS A 39 -6.18 -4.93 20.78
C LYS A 39 -5.83 -3.45 20.86
N LEU A 40 -5.07 -2.96 19.87
CA LEU A 40 -4.53 -1.61 19.89
C LEU A 40 -5.58 -0.53 19.54
N PHE A 41 -6.39 -0.76 18.50
CA PHE A 41 -7.37 0.22 18.03
C PHE A 41 -8.79 -0.02 18.56
N PHE A 42 -9.11 -1.25 18.96
CA PHE A 42 -10.47 -1.62 19.40
C PHE A 42 -10.52 -2.30 20.78
N PRO A 43 -9.88 -1.73 21.84
CA PRO A 43 -9.81 -2.37 23.15
C PRO A 43 -11.16 -2.46 23.89
N ASN A 44 -12.11 -1.58 23.56
CA ASN A 44 -13.36 -1.41 24.31
C ASN A 44 -14.55 -2.23 23.77
N ILE A 45 -14.32 -3.13 22.81
CA ILE A 45 -15.37 -3.99 22.22
C ILE A 45 -15.03 -5.47 22.42
N SER A 46 -16.00 -6.35 22.13
CA SER A 46 -15.78 -7.79 22.29
C SER A 46 -14.60 -8.27 21.43
N PRO A 47 -13.80 -9.26 21.89
CA PRO A 47 -12.62 -9.72 21.14
C PRO A 47 -12.93 -10.14 19.70
N ALA A 48 -14.09 -10.76 19.48
CA ALA A 48 -14.54 -11.14 18.15
C ALA A 48 -14.87 -9.93 17.28
N ALA A 49 -15.57 -8.92 17.83
CA ALA A 49 -15.89 -7.70 17.09
C ALA A 49 -14.63 -6.87 16.77
N ALA A 50 -13.66 -6.82 17.69
CA ALA A 50 -12.36 -6.16 17.49
C ALA A 50 -11.57 -6.77 16.33
N LEU A 51 -11.54 -8.09 16.24
CA LEU A 51 -10.88 -8.79 15.14
C LEU A 51 -11.56 -8.51 13.80
N ILE A 52 -12.89 -8.57 13.77
CA ILE A 52 -13.69 -8.26 12.56
C ILE A 52 -13.45 -6.81 12.14
N ALA A 53 -13.46 -5.86 13.08
CA ALA A 53 -13.19 -4.45 12.81
C ALA A 53 -11.78 -4.25 12.21
N SER A 54 -10.78 -4.92 12.77
CA SER A 54 -9.40 -4.85 12.25
C SER A 54 -9.24 -5.46 10.85
N PHE A 55 -9.92 -6.56 10.54
CA PHE A 55 -9.90 -7.09 9.16
C PHE A 55 -10.75 -6.24 8.21
N THR A 56 -11.78 -5.56 8.73
CA THR A 56 -12.59 -4.63 7.95
C THR A 56 -11.77 -3.42 7.52
N THR A 57 -10.94 -2.85 8.40
CA THR A 57 -10.03 -1.76 8.01
C THR A 57 -9.03 -2.22 6.94
N PHE A 58 -8.51 -3.45 7.04
CA PHE A 58 -7.68 -4.04 6.00
C PHE A 58 -8.44 -4.19 4.67
N ALA A 59 -9.67 -4.72 4.71
CA ALA A 59 -10.53 -4.89 3.53
C ALA A 59 -10.88 -3.56 2.84
N VAL A 60 -11.13 -2.50 3.62
CA VAL A 60 -11.38 -1.16 3.10
C VAL A 60 -10.20 -0.65 2.28
N GLY A 61 -8.96 -0.99 2.64
CA GLY A 61 -7.76 -0.69 1.85
C GLY A 61 -7.82 -1.23 0.41
N PHE A 62 -8.52 -2.35 0.16
CA PHE A 62 -8.71 -2.88 -1.19
C PHE A 62 -9.65 -2.01 -2.04
N LEU A 63 -10.61 -1.31 -1.43
CA LEU A 63 -11.49 -0.37 -2.14
C LEU A 63 -10.72 0.90 -2.54
N PHE A 64 -9.74 1.31 -1.73
CA PHE A 64 -8.88 2.44 -2.04
C PHE A 64 -7.93 2.16 -3.22
N ARG A 65 -7.64 0.89 -3.57
CA ARG A 65 -6.77 0.58 -4.71
C ARG A 65 -7.36 1.02 -6.07
N PRO A 66 -8.61 0.67 -6.44
CA PRO A 66 -9.24 1.22 -7.64
C PRO A 66 -9.28 2.74 -7.64
N LEU A 67 -9.63 3.35 -6.49
CA LEU A 67 -9.71 4.80 -6.36
C LEU A 67 -8.34 5.47 -6.55
N GLY A 68 -7.30 4.92 -5.94
CA GLY A 68 -5.92 5.34 -6.13
C GLY A 68 -5.48 5.15 -7.57
N GLY A 69 -5.80 4.03 -8.20
CA GLY A 69 -5.53 3.77 -9.61
C GLY A 69 -6.14 4.83 -10.53
N ILE A 70 -7.42 5.20 -10.32
CA ILE A 70 -8.09 6.25 -11.10
C ILE A 70 -7.45 7.61 -10.86
N PHE A 71 -7.19 7.97 -9.60
CA PHE A 71 -6.55 9.24 -9.25
C PHE A 71 -5.14 9.33 -9.83
N PHE A 72 -4.26 8.39 -9.49
CA PHE A 72 -2.87 8.39 -9.89
C PHE A 72 -2.66 8.09 -11.38
N SER A 73 -3.58 7.41 -12.07
CA SER A 73 -3.50 7.26 -13.55
C SER A 73 -3.70 8.61 -14.25
N HIS A 74 -4.68 9.40 -13.82
CA HIS A 74 -4.93 10.73 -14.39
C HIS A 74 -3.72 11.66 -14.23
N PHE A 75 -3.14 11.71 -13.03
CA PHE A 75 -1.95 12.51 -12.77
C PHE A 75 -0.69 11.91 -13.39
N GLY A 76 -0.59 10.58 -13.47
CA GLY A 76 0.54 9.89 -14.08
C GLY A 76 0.68 10.16 -15.57
N ASP A 77 -0.44 10.33 -16.28
CA ASP A 77 -0.45 10.68 -17.71
C ASP A 77 -0.04 12.15 -17.96
N ARG A 78 -0.26 13.05 -16.98
CA ARG A 78 0.09 14.48 -17.10
C ARG A 78 1.47 14.84 -16.53
N LEU A 79 1.83 14.29 -15.38
CA LEU A 79 3.06 14.62 -14.63
C LEU A 79 4.22 13.63 -14.90
N GLY A 80 3.91 12.50 -15.54
CA GLY A 80 4.89 11.49 -15.93
C GLY A 80 5.00 10.30 -14.96
N ARG A 81 5.21 9.11 -15.54
CA ARG A 81 5.23 7.81 -14.82
C ARG A 81 6.31 7.67 -13.75
N LYS A 82 7.42 8.39 -13.85
CA LYS A 82 8.47 8.37 -12.80
C LYS A 82 7.99 9.04 -11.52
N TRP A 83 7.28 10.17 -11.66
CA TRP A 83 6.81 10.95 -10.51
C TRP A 83 5.78 10.15 -9.71
N ILE A 84 4.82 9.53 -10.41
CA ILE A 84 3.79 8.70 -9.78
C ILE A 84 4.40 7.57 -8.96
N LEU A 85 5.42 6.90 -9.50
CA LEU A 85 6.08 5.77 -8.85
C LEU A 85 6.79 6.18 -7.56
N VAL A 86 7.45 7.35 -7.56
CA VAL A 86 8.11 7.89 -6.36
C VAL A 86 7.09 8.31 -5.31
N VAL A 87 6.00 8.98 -5.72
CA VAL A 87 4.95 9.42 -4.80
C VAL A 87 4.26 8.23 -4.13
N THR A 88 3.90 7.19 -4.89
CA THR A 88 3.28 5.99 -4.32
C THR A 88 4.22 5.24 -3.39
N LEU A 89 5.51 5.18 -3.72
CA LEU A 89 6.54 4.59 -2.85
C LEU A 89 6.66 5.32 -1.52
N LEU A 90 6.71 6.65 -1.55
CA LEU A 90 6.81 7.47 -0.34
C LEU A 90 5.54 7.39 0.50
N LEU A 91 4.36 7.36 -0.13
CA LEU A 91 3.08 7.19 0.55
C LEU A 91 2.99 5.84 1.26
N MET A 92 3.31 4.74 0.56
CA MET A 92 3.33 3.40 1.16
C MET A 92 4.33 3.34 2.31
N GLY A 93 5.61 3.62 2.05
CA GLY A 93 6.64 3.53 3.08
C GLY A 93 6.38 4.46 4.26
N GLY A 94 5.88 5.67 4.02
CA GLY A 94 5.51 6.61 5.08
C GLY A 94 4.34 6.10 5.94
N ALA A 95 3.32 5.50 5.32
CA ALA A 95 2.21 4.88 6.05
C ALA A 95 2.69 3.68 6.88
N THR A 96 3.50 2.79 6.32
CA THR A 96 4.07 1.63 7.05
C THR A 96 4.93 2.08 8.23
N LEU A 97 5.76 3.12 8.05
CA LEU A 97 6.56 3.69 9.12
C LEU A 97 5.69 4.30 10.22
N ALA A 98 4.63 5.03 9.86
CA ALA A 98 3.69 5.58 10.83
C ALA A 98 3.00 4.48 11.66
N ILE A 99 2.65 3.35 11.04
CA ILE A 99 2.14 2.16 11.73
C ILE A 99 3.20 1.61 12.70
N GLY A 100 4.45 1.52 12.27
CA GLY A 100 5.56 1.05 13.12
C GLY A 100 5.86 1.96 14.32
N LEU A 101 5.50 3.25 14.24
CA LEU A 101 5.63 4.23 15.32
C LEU A 101 4.44 4.25 16.29
N LEU A 102 3.42 3.41 16.08
CA LEU A 102 2.29 3.33 16.99
C LEU A 102 2.75 2.86 18.38
N PRO A 103 2.27 3.51 19.46
CA PRO A 103 2.54 3.05 20.81
C PRO A 103 1.84 1.70 21.03
N THR A 104 2.60 0.65 21.34
CA THR A 104 2.07 -0.70 21.62
C THR A 104 1.54 -0.84 23.02
#